data_AF-A0A9X1PFL0-F1
#
_entry.id   AF-A0A9X1PFL0-F1
#
_cell.length_a   1.000
_cell.length_b   1.000
_cell.length_c   1.000
_cell.angle_alpha   90.00
_cell.angle_beta   90.00
_cell.angle_gamma   90.00
#
_symmetry.space_group_name_H-M   'P 1'
#
loop_
_entity.id
_entity.type
_entity.pdbx_description
1 polymer ?
#
loop_
_entity_poly.entity_id
_entity_poly.type
_entity_poly.pdbx_seq_one_letter_code
_entity_poly.pdbx_strand_id
1 'polypeptide(L)'
;MTLTKSTPLALVALAVSLLIGCSSQEDKDKYDHYYGSGSKSREETALVNLQKERENQPAPAQAAAPGAAAAPAASGDTAKAGSGDSASAIGQGGAAAAATNPNAEAAPTAAASTAAAAPAKRKPVPAEVSALLNKHACLACHQPYDKVIGPAYAEVAKKKYTPEQIVELVHAPKPEHWPGYPPMAPMAHVPKGDIVVIANWINSL
;
A
#
# COMPACT_ATOMS: atom_id res chain seq x y z
N MET A 1 -5.55 81.78 -0.89
CA MET A 1 -4.59 80.83 -1.51
C MET A 1 -4.55 79.56 -0.67
N THR A 2 -5.38 78.58 -1.00
CA THR A 2 -5.44 77.28 -0.31
C THR A 2 -5.03 76.19 -1.31
N LEU A 3 -3.76 75.80 -1.26
CA LEU A 3 -3.21 74.67 -2.02
C LEU A 3 -3.76 73.36 -1.43
N THR A 4 -4.73 72.75 -2.10
CA THR A 4 -5.16 71.37 -1.82
C THR A 4 -4.10 70.39 -2.31
N LYS A 5 -3.37 69.80 -1.35
CA LYS A 5 -2.39 68.72 -1.54
C LYS A 5 -3.12 67.41 -1.88
N SER A 6 -3.48 67.24 -3.14
CA SER A 6 -3.98 65.95 -3.66
C SER A 6 -2.79 65.08 -4.06
N THR A 7 -2.22 64.35 -3.11
CA THR A 7 -1.30 63.26 -3.44
C THR A 7 -2.14 62.15 -4.10
N PRO A 8 -1.93 61.81 -5.37
CA PRO A 8 -2.82 60.89 -6.08
C PRO A 8 -2.68 59.50 -5.46
N LEU A 9 -3.80 58.90 -5.12
CA LEU A 9 -3.93 57.54 -4.56
C LEU A 9 -3.12 56.49 -5.36
N ALA A 10 -2.88 56.77 -6.65
CA ALA A 10 -2.04 55.98 -7.55
C ALA A 10 -0.56 55.89 -7.11
N LEU A 11 0.02 56.96 -6.55
CA LEU A 11 1.42 56.93 -6.06
C LEU A 11 1.56 56.12 -4.78
N VAL A 12 0.54 56.12 -3.92
CA VAL A 12 0.51 55.30 -2.70
C VAL A 12 0.32 53.82 -3.06
N ALA A 13 -0.56 53.50 -4.02
CA ALA A 13 -0.77 52.12 -4.49
C ALA A 13 0.47 51.54 -5.19
N LEU A 14 1.20 52.36 -5.96
CA LEU A 14 2.43 51.94 -6.64
C LEU A 14 3.57 51.70 -5.63
N ALA A 15 3.70 52.56 -4.61
CA ALA A 15 4.68 52.37 -3.53
C ALA A 15 4.40 51.13 -2.66
N VAL A 16 3.14 50.81 -2.38
CA VAL A 16 2.75 49.59 -1.64
C VAL A 16 3.02 48.32 -2.45
N SER A 17 2.84 48.37 -3.77
CA SER A 17 3.11 47.22 -4.66
C SER A 17 4.62 46.91 -4.77
N LEU A 18 5.47 47.93 -4.73
CA LEU A 18 6.93 47.78 -4.76
C LEU A 18 7.50 47.17 -3.46
N LEU A 19 6.88 47.44 -2.30
CA LEU A 19 7.33 46.87 -1.01
C LEU A 19 6.96 45.39 -0.84
N ILE A 20 5.86 44.93 -1.45
CA ILE A 20 5.44 43.51 -1.43
C ILE A 20 6.24 42.67 -2.47
N GLY A 21 6.74 43.31 -3.53
CA GLY A 21 7.50 42.66 -4.61
C GLY A 21 8.84 42.06 -4.17
N CYS A 22 9.60 42.74 -3.30
CA CYS A 22 10.91 42.24 -2.84
C CYS A 22 10.78 40.99 -1.95
N SER A 23 9.86 41.03 -0.97
CA SER A 23 9.61 39.88 -0.08
C SER A 23 9.22 38.62 -0.85
N SER A 24 8.52 38.77 -1.97
CA SER A 24 8.07 37.65 -2.79
C SER A 24 9.18 37.05 -3.69
N GLN A 25 10.30 37.77 -3.88
CA GLN A 25 11.44 37.26 -4.63
C GLN A 25 12.34 36.42 -3.72
N GLU A 26 12.58 36.88 -2.49
CA GLU A 26 13.35 36.16 -1.46
C GLU A 26 12.69 34.82 -1.09
N ASP A 27 11.35 34.80 -1.00
CA ASP A 27 10.59 33.57 -0.78
C ASP A 27 10.61 32.64 -2.00
N LYS A 28 10.70 33.17 -3.22
CA LYS A 28 10.88 32.35 -4.42
C LYS A 28 12.27 31.74 -4.46
N ASP A 29 13.32 32.50 -4.14
CA ASP A 29 14.68 31.99 -4.16
C ASP A 29 14.88 30.93 -3.06
N LYS A 30 14.29 31.13 -1.88
CA LYS A 30 14.25 30.10 -0.83
C LYS A 30 13.43 28.89 -1.26
N TYR A 31 12.26 29.09 -1.86
CA TYR A 31 11.44 27.97 -2.34
C TYR A 31 12.15 27.18 -3.45
N ASP A 32 12.75 27.86 -4.42
CA ASP A 32 13.50 27.26 -5.52
C ASP A 32 14.80 26.60 -5.02
N HIS A 33 15.41 27.10 -3.93
CA HIS A 33 16.53 26.46 -3.26
C HIS A 33 16.15 25.10 -2.64
N TYR A 34 14.98 25.00 -2.00
CA TYR A 34 14.52 23.76 -1.37
C TYR A 34 13.80 22.80 -2.32
N TYR A 35 13.06 23.30 -3.31
CA TYR A 35 12.18 22.51 -4.18
C TYR A 35 12.61 22.48 -5.66
N GLY A 36 13.72 23.14 -5.99
CA GLY A 36 14.21 23.28 -7.36
C GLY A 36 13.44 24.34 -8.14
N SER A 37 14.13 25.03 -9.05
CA SER A 37 13.54 26.06 -9.89
C SER A 37 12.37 25.51 -10.72
N GLY A 38 11.31 26.32 -10.82
CA GLY A 38 10.10 25.97 -11.57
C GLY A 38 9.21 24.92 -10.92
N SER A 39 9.38 24.63 -9.62
CA SER A 39 8.44 23.80 -8.85
C SER A 39 7.03 24.40 -8.85
N LYS A 40 6.91 25.71 -8.57
CA LYS A 40 5.62 26.43 -8.62
C LYS A 40 4.95 26.36 -9.99
N SER A 41 5.71 26.47 -11.08
CA SER A 41 5.14 26.39 -12.43
C SER A 41 4.71 24.97 -12.79
N ARG A 42 5.40 23.94 -12.31
CA ARG A 42 4.96 22.53 -12.44
C ARG A 42 3.70 22.26 -11.61
N GLU A 43 3.62 22.80 -10.39
CA GLU A 43 2.45 22.70 -9.51
C GLU A 43 1.23 23.40 -10.13
N GLU A 44 1.41 24.61 -10.66
CA GLU A 44 0.35 25.35 -11.36
C GLU A 44 -0.11 24.61 -12.63
N THR A 45 0.83 24.08 -13.42
CA THR A 45 0.52 23.26 -14.59
C THR A 45 -0.25 21.99 -14.20
N ALA A 46 0.13 21.33 -13.11
CA ALA A 46 -0.56 20.15 -12.61
C ALA A 46 -2.00 20.49 -12.16
N LEU A 47 -2.19 21.62 -11.49
CA LEU A 47 -3.52 22.09 -11.08
C LEU A 47 -4.41 22.42 -12.28
N VAL A 48 -3.88 23.10 -13.30
CA VAL A 48 -4.60 23.40 -14.54
C VAL A 48 -4.98 22.10 -15.27
N ASN A 49 -4.08 21.13 -15.33
CA ASN A 49 -4.36 19.82 -15.92
C ASN A 49 -5.46 19.08 -15.14
N LEU A 50 -5.41 19.06 -13.81
CA LEU A 50 -6.46 18.45 -12.97
C LEU A 50 -7.82 19.15 -13.13
N GLN A 51 -7.83 20.48 -13.28
CA GLN A 51 -9.05 21.23 -13.56
C GLN A 51 -9.64 20.88 -14.93
N LYS A 52 -8.78 20.74 -15.94
CA LYS A 52 -9.17 20.33 -17.30
C LYS A 52 -9.65 18.88 -17.36
N GLU A 53 -9.03 17.99 -16.60
CA GLU A 53 -9.46 16.60 -16.49
C GLU A 53 -10.86 16.51 -15.86
N ARG A 54 -11.10 17.29 -14.79
CA ARG A 54 -12.41 17.40 -14.14
C ARG A 54 -13.47 18.00 -15.06
N GLU A 55 -13.11 19.00 -15.87
CA GLU A 55 -14.03 19.60 -16.85
C GLU A 55 -14.41 18.62 -17.97
N ASN A 56 -13.47 17.78 -18.39
CA ASN A 56 -13.69 16.76 -19.42
C ASN A 56 -14.21 15.42 -18.88
N GLN A 57 -14.37 15.27 -17.56
CA GLN A 57 -15.03 14.12 -16.96
C GLN A 57 -16.55 14.31 -17.01
N PRO A 58 -17.32 13.33 -17.53
CA PRO A 58 -18.77 13.33 -17.35
C PRO A 58 -19.06 13.32 -15.84
N ALA A 59 -20.02 14.15 -15.41
CA ALA A 59 -20.33 14.38 -14.01
C ALA A 59 -20.39 13.06 -13.22
N PRO A 60 -19.70 12.96 -12.07
CA PRO A 60 -19.73 11.74 -11.28
C PRO A 60 -21.18 11.48 -10.87
N ALA A 61 -21.69 10.30 -11.25
CA ALA A 61 -22.92 9.79 -10.68
C ALA A 61 -22.75 9.82 -9.16
N GLN A 62 -23.58 10.61 -8.47
CA GLN A 62 -23.57 10.75 -7.03
C GLN A 62 -23.64 9.35 -6.42
N ALA A 63 -22.55 8.89 -5.83
CA ALA A 63 -22.56 7.67 -5.02
C ALA A 63 -23.50 7.97 -3.83
N ALA A 64 -24.68 7.35 -3.87
CA ALA A 64 -25.64 7.42 -2.79
C ALA A 64 -24.94 7.05 -1.47
N ALA A 65 -25.08 7.92 -0.48
CA ALA A 65 -24.68 7.61 0.89
C ALA A 65 -25.37 6.32 1.34
N PRO A 66 -24.67 5.34 1.95
CA PRO A 66 -25.35 4.16 2.47
C PRO A 66 -26.14 4.56 3.72
N GLY A 67 -27.47 4.53 3.58
CA GLY A 67 -28.41 4.63 4.68
C GLY A 67 -28.27 3.46 5.66
N ALA A 68 -28.53 3.76 6.92
CA ALA A 68 -28.51 2.83 8.03
C ALA A 68 -29.51 1.66 7.86
N ALA A 69 -29.03 0.43 8.10
CA ALA A 69 -29.80 -0.74 8.54
C ALA A 69 -28.79 -1.74 9.15
N ALA A 70 -28.72 -1.87 10.48
CA ALA A 70 -29.50 -2.77 11.34
C ALA A 70 -29.17 -4.27 11.12
N ALA A 71 -28.59 -4.87 12.17
CA ALA A 71 -28.26 -6.29 12.32
C ALA A 71 -29.49 -7.22 12.35
N PRO A 72 -29.29 -8.56 12.31
CA PRO A 72 -29.34 -9.27 13.60
C PRO A 72 -28.31 -10.43 13.79
N ALA A 73 -28.13 -10.72 15.08
CA ALA A 73 -27.60 -11.92 15.77
C ALA A 73 -28.29 -13.24 15.32
N ALA A 74 -27.87 -14.49 15.58
CA ALA A 74 -26.72 -15.14 16.23
C ALA A 74 -26.83 -16.69 16.03
N SER A 75 -25.78 -17.44 16.43
CA SER A 75 -25.76 -18.86 16.89
C SER A 75 -25.86 -19.96 15.80
N GLY A 76 -25.14 -21.08 15.82
CA GLY A 76 -24.16 -21.66 16.75
C GLY A 76 -23.74 -23.07 16.28
N ASP A 77 -22.56 -23.51 16.76
CA ASP A 77 -22.07 -24.86 17.10
C ASP A 77 -22.19 -26.09 16.15
N THR A 78 -21.05 -26.70 15.77
CA THR A 78 -20.58 -28.02 16.30
C THR A 78 -19.35 -28.62 15.54
N ALA A 79 -18.28 -28.83 16.30
CA ALA A 79 -17.37 -29.99 16.40
C ALA A 79 -16.94 -30.91 15.21
N LYS A 80 -15.59 -31.04 15.07
CA LYS A 80 -14.74 -32.25 15.26
C LYS A 80 -14.49 -33.32 14.15
N ALA A 81 -13.22 -33.29 13.69
CA ALA A 81 -12.18 -34.35 13.53
C ALA A 81 -12.32 -35.63 12.67
N GLY A 82 -11.19 -35.99 12.05
CA GLY A 82 -10.79 -37.33 11.52
C GLY A 82 -10.18 -37.21 10.12
N SER A 83 -8.85 -37.20 9.91
CA SER A 83 -7.89 -38.33 9.85
C SER A 83 -8.29 -39.46 8.88
N GLY A 84 -7.41 -39.79 7.93
CA GLY A 84 -7.52 -40.98 7.09
C GLY A 84 -6.74 -40.92 5.77
N ASP A 85 -5.48 -41.34 5.83
CA ASP A 85 -4.55 -41.61 4.74
C ASP A 85 -5.00 -42.81 3.86
N SER A 86 -4.73 -42.79 2.54
CA SER A 86 -4.13 -43.93 1.81
C SER A 86 -4.01 -43.71 0.29
N ALA A 87 -2.89 -44.21 -0.20
CA ALA A 87 -2.28 -44.07 -1.52
C ALA A 87 -2.81 -44.99 -2.65
N SER A 88 -2.40 -44.68 -3.88
CA SER A 88 -1.95 -45.65 -4.91
C SER A 88 -1.20 -44.87 -6.00
N ALA A 89 0.12 -45.06 -6.17
CA ALA A 89 0.79 -46.07 -7.01
C ALA A 89 0.47 -45.85 -8.50
N ILE A 90 1.38 -45.61 -9.45
CA ILE A 90 2.59 -46.32 -9.93
C ILE A 90 3.24 -45.40 -11.01
N GLY A 91 4.49 -45.46 -11.45
CA GLY A 91 5.62 -46.35 -11.22
C GLY A 91 6.84 -45.97 -12.07
N GLN A 92 7.95 -46.68 -11.82
CA GLN A 92 9.06 -47.09 -12.72
C GLN A 92 9.86 -45.98 -13.43
N GLY A 93 11.19 -45.94 -13.43
CA GLY A 93 12.26 -46.86 -13.00
C GLY A 93 13.58 -46.41 -13.65
N GLY A 94 14.74 -46.86 -13.12
CA GLY A 94 16.02 -46.84 -13.85
C GLY A 94 17.23 -46.28 -13.08
N ALA A 95 18.05 -47.18 -12.54
CA ALA A 95 19.43 -46.97 -12.06
C ALA A 95 20.41 -46.77 -13.27
N ALA A 96 21.71 -46.47 -13.21
CA ALA A 96 22.74 -46.46 -12.16
C ALA A 96 23.98 -45.65 -12.66
N ALA A 97 24.81 -45.22 -11.70
CA ALA A 97 26.30 -45.21 -11.67
C ALA A 97 27.15 -44.46 -12.74
N ALA A 98 27.73 -43.34 -12.29
CA ALA A 98 29.17 -43.02 -12.12
C ALA A 98 30.26 -43.32 -13.19
N ALA A 99 31.08 -42.27 -13.45
CA ALA A 99 32.51 -42.17 -13.83
C ALA A 99 32.67 -41.13 -14.97
N THR A 100 33.59 -40.15 -15.04
CA THR A 100 34.81 -39.72 -14.33
C THR A 100 35.16 -38.32 -14.88
N ASN A 101 35.69 -37.41 -14.04
CA ASN A 101 36.22 -36.09 -14.44
C ASN A 101 37.61 -36.21 -15.11
N PRO A 102 38.08 -35.17 -15.84
CA PRO A 102 38.94 -34.21 -15.14
C PRO A 102 38.83 -32.73 -15.60
N ASN A 103 38.89 -31.86 -14.58
CA ASN A 103 39.63 -30.59 -14.47
C ASN A 103 39.31 -29.41 -15.42
N ALA A 104 38.64 -28.38 -14.85
CA ALA A 104 39.01 -26.98 -15.05
C ALA A 104 38.57 -26.16 -13.82
N GLU A 105 39.56 -25.65 -13.10
CA GLU A 105 39.48 -24.78 -11.94
C GLU A 105 39.16 -23.33 -12.34
N ALA A 106 38.14 -22.70 -11.73
CA ALA A 106 38.09 -21.25 -11.43
C ALA A 106 36.80 -20.80 -10.66
N ALA A 107 37.01 -20.32 -9.42
CA ALA A 107 36.29 -19.27 -8.67
C ALA A 107 34.80 -19.44 -8.21
N PRO A 108 34.43 -18.94 -7.00
CA PRO A 108 33.19 -19.30 -6.32
C PRO A 108 31.98 -18.50 -6.83
N THR A 109 30.93 -19.19 -7.27
CA THR A 109 29.62 -18.60 -7.56
C THR A 109 28.71 -18.79 -6.34
N ALA A 110 28.70 -17.80 -5.44
CA ALA A 110 27.69 -17.66 -4.40
C ALA A 110 26.61 -16.66 -4.87
N ALA A 111 25.59 -17.18 -5.56
CA ALA A 111 24.25 -16.61 -5.60
C ALA A 111 23.30 -17.69 -6.12
N ALA A 112 22.72 -18.45 -5.19
CA ALA A 112 21.54 -19.25 -5.49
C ALA A 112 20.41 -18.28 -5.84
N SER A 113 20.31 -17.95 -7.13
CA SER A 113 19.16 -17.26 -7.70
C SER A 113 17.99 -18.22 -7.54
N THR A 114 17.12 -17.94 -6.56
CA THR A 114 15.88 -18.67 -6.39
C THR A 114 15.08 -18.49 -7.67
N ALA A 115 14.84 -19.60 -8.36
CA ALA A 115 14.06 -19.64 -9.58
C ALA A 115 12.75 -18.88 -9.38
N ALA A 116 12.52 -17.87 -10.22
CA ALA A 116 11.26 -17.15 -10.26
C ALA A 116 10.14 -18.16 -10.53
N ALA A 117 9.34 -18.45 -9.50
CA ALA A 117 8.14 -19.23 -9.65
C ALA A 117 7.21 -18.53 -10.65
N ALA A 118 6.65 -19.30 -11.58
CA ALA A 118 5.65 -18.82 -12.53
C ALA A 118 4.52 -18.07 -11.78
N PRO A 119 3.98 -16.97 -12.35
CA PRO A 119 3.02 -16.13 -11.63
C PRO A 119 1.79 -16.95 -11.28
N ALA A 120 1.59 -17.17 -9.97
CA ALA A 120 0.33 -17.70 -9.46
C ALA A 120 -0.80 -16.78 -9.91
N LYS A 121 -1.94 -17.38 -10.30
CA LYS A 121 -3.13 -16.63 -10.73
C LYS A 121 -3.55 -15.68 -9.60
N ARG A 122 -3.37 -14.37 -9.82
CA ARG A 122 -3.72 -13.33 -8.86
C ARG A 122 -5.25 -13.21 -8.81
N LYS A 123 -5.85 -13.45 -7.63
CA LYS A 123 -7.26 -13.22 -7.37
C LYS A 123 -7.47 -11.72 -7.09
N PRO A 124 -8.55 -11.11 -7.60
CA PRO A 124 -8.85 -9.73 -7.25
C PRO A 124 -9.19 -9.62 -5.76
N VAL A 125 -8.83 -8.49 -5.14
CA VAL A 125 -9.27 -8.16 -3.78
C VAL A 125 -10.77 -7.82 -3.83
N PRO A 126 -11.64 -8.45 -3.03
CA PRO A 126 -13.04 -8.06 -2.95
C PRO A 126 -13.20 -6.59 -2.53
N ALA A 127 -14.21 -5.89 -3.05
CA ALA A 127 -14.41 -4.46 -2.81
C ALA A 127 -14.53 -4.12 -1.31
N GLU A 128 -15.26 -4.94 -0.55
CA GLU A 128 -15.41 -4.80 0.91
C GLU A 128 -14.06 -4.88 1.63
N VAL A 129 -13.25 -5.88 1.28
CA VAL A 129 -11.94 -6.08 1.88
C VAL A 129 -10.99 -4.95 1.49
N SER A 130 -11.03 -4.51 0.23
CA SER A 130 -10.26 -3.34 -0.23
C SER A 130 -10.61 -2.09 0.57
N ALA A 131 -11.90 -1.85 0.84
CA ALA A 131 -12.33 -0.71 1.65
C ALA A 131 -11.78 -0.78 3.08
N LEU A 132 -11.83 -1.95 3.73
CA LEU A 132 -11.25 -2.15 5.07
C LEU A 132 -9.73 -1.99 5.10
N LEU A 133 -9.03 -2.56 4.10
CA LEU A 133 -7.58 -2.46 3.99
C LEU A 133 -7.11 -1.01 3.77
N ASN A 134 -7.87 -0.22 3.01
CA ASN A 134 -7.61 1.21 2.84
C ASN A 134 -7.93 2.00 4.11
N LYS A 135 -9.09 1.75 4.73
CA LYS A 135 -9.55 2.44 5.95
C LYS A 135 -8.54 2.33 7.10
N HIS A 136 -7.95 1.16 7.25
CA HIS A 136 -6.97 0.88 8.31
C HIS A 136 -5.52 0.97 7.80
N ALA A 137 -5.29 1.61 6.65
CA ALA A 137 -3.98 1.84 6.04
C ALA A 137 -3.09 0.60 5.88
N CYS A 138 -3.68 -0.60 5.81
CA CYS A 138 -2.94 -1.86 5.72
C CYS A 138 -2.20 -1.97 4.38
N LEU A 139 -2.77 -1.39 3.31
CA LEU A 139 -2.18 -1.37 1.97
C LEU A 139 -0.88 -0.55 1.88
N ALA A 140 -0.61 0.33 2.84
CA ALA A 140 0.63 1.10 2.86
C ALA A 140 1.87 0.22 3.05
N CYS A 141 1.73 -0.89 3.80
CA CYS A 141 2.83 -1.77 4.15
C CYS A 141 2.68 -3.19 3.60
N HIS A 142 1.48 -3.62 3.23
CA HIS A 142 1.22 -4.96 2.71
C HIS A 142 0.46 -4.87 1.39
N GLN A 143 0.88 -5.65 0.39
CA GLN A 143 0.16 -5.78 -0.88
C GLN A 143 -0.36 -7.21 -1.04
N PRO A 144 -1.40 -7.43 -1.87
CA PRO A 144 -1.98 -8.76 -2.04
C PRO A 144 -0.98 -9.83 -2.49
N TYR A 145 -0.10 -9.48 -3.44
CA TYR A 145 0.81 -10.44 -4.10
C TYR A 145 2.27 -10.01 -4.12
N ASP A 146 2.53 -8.73 -3.87
CA ASP A 146 3.86 -8.16 -4.04
C ASP A 146 4.44 -7.79 -2.66
N LYS A 147 5.74 -7.99 -2.48
CA LYS A 147 6.43 -7.58 -1.24
C LYS A 147 6.71 -6.08 -1.30
N VAL A 148 6.34 -5.35 -0.26
CA VAL A 148 6.71 -3.94 -0.08
C VAL A 148 7.51 -3.78 1.20
N ILE A 149 6.94 -3.16 2.24
CA ILE A 149 7.55 -3.03 3.57
C ILE A 149 7.38 -4.34 4.35
N GLY A 150 6.16 -4.87 4.37
CA GLY A 150 5.79 -6.15 4.95
C GLY A 150 5.66 -7.27 3.91
N PRO A 151 5.44 -8.52 4.36
CA PRO A 151 5.16 -9.64 3.48
C PRO A 151 3.88 -9.44 2.67
N ALA A 152 3.82 -9.98 1.46
CA ALA A 152 2.57 -9.99 0.70
C ALA A 152 1.49 -10.82 1.42
N TYR A 153 0.22 -10.46 1.29
CA TYR A 153 -0.88 -11.23 1.90
C TYR A 153 -0.91 -12.68 1.42
N ALA A 154 -0.55 -12.94 0.15
CA ALA A 154 -0.38 -14.29 -0.37
C ALA A 154 0.71 -15.10 0.38
N GLU A 155 1.77 -14.46 0.87
CA GLU A 155 2.77 -15.14 1.71
C GLU A 155 2.23 -15.38 3.12
N VAL A 156 1.47 -14.42 3.67
CA VAL A 156 0.80 -14.59 4.96
C VAL A 156 -0.17 -15.78 4.92
N ALA A 157 -0.90 -15.93 3.82
CA ALA A 157 -1.82 -17.05 3.58
C ALA A 157 -1.12 -18.42 3.62
N LYS A 158 0.16 -18.50 3.24
CA LYS A 158 0.94 -19.75 3.29
C LYS A 158 1.25 -20.18 4.72
N LYS A 159 1.27 -19.26 5.68
CA LYS A 159 1.48 -19.58 7.11
C LYS A 159 0.23 -20.13 7.79
N LYS A 160 -0.94 -20.04 7.15
CA LYS A 160 -2.20 -20.65 7.62
C LYS A 160 -2.58 -20.26 9.05
N TYR A 161 -2.42 -18.98 9.38
CA TYR A 161 -2.87 -18.45 10.67
C TYR A 161 -4.40 -18.52 10.79
N THR A 162 -4.90 -18.81 11.99
CA THR A 162 -6.33 -18.63 12.25
C THR A 162 -6.69 -17.15 12.24
N PRO A 163 -7.97 -16.79 12.00
CA PRO A 163 -8.39 -15.38 12.06
C PRO A 163 -8.05 -14.71 13.40
N GLU A 164 -8.16 -15.44 14.50
CA GLU A 164 -7.85 -14.97 15.85
C GLU A 164 -6.34 -14.72 16.04
N GLN A 165 -5.50 -15.59 15.47
CA GLN A 165 -4.05 -15.39 15.47
C GLN A 165 -3.66 -14.15 14.66
N ILE A 166 -4.34 -13.90 13.53
CA ILE A 166 -4.11 -12.70 12.74
C ILE A 166 -4.51 -11.46 13.56
N VAL A 167 -5.63 -11.49 14.28
CA VAL A 167 -6.03 -10.40 15.20
C VAL A 167 -4.94 -10.14 16.25
N GLU A 168 -4.43 -11.20 16.90
CA GLU A 168 -3.36 -11.07 17.90
C GLU A 168 -2.10 -10.46 17.30
N LEU A 169 -1.66 -10.93 16.13
CA LEU A 169 -0.46 -10.43 15.45
C LEU A 169 -0.63 -9.01 14.91
N VAL A 170 -1.83 -8.61 14.52
CA VAL A 170 -2.11 -7.23 14.09
C VAL A 170 -2.07 -6.29 15.30
N HIS A 171 -2.63 -6.69 16.43
CA HIS A 171 -2.63 -5.89 17.65
C HIS A 171 -1.27 -5.87 18.37
N ALA A 172 -0.56 -7.00 18.35
CA ALA A 172 0.73 -7.22 19.01
C ALA A 172 1.65 -8.07 18.11
N PRO A 173 2.30 -7.46 17.10
CA PRO A 173 3.15 -8.19 16.16
C PRO A 173 4.37 -8.81 16.83
N LYS A 174 4.70 -10.02 16.37
CA LYS A 174 5.83 -10.83 16.84
C LYS A 174 6.86 -10.97 15.71
N PRO A 175 8.03 -10.29 15.77
CA PRO A 175 9.05 -10.34 14.72
C PRO A 175 9.53 -11.76 14.38
N GLU A 176 9.43 -12.69 15.33
CA GLU A 176 9.82 -14.10 15.18
C GLU A 176 9.00 -14.80 14.08
N HIS A 177 7.78 -14.33 13.82
CA HIS A 177 6.93 -14.90 12.78
C HIS A 177 7.40 -14.52 11.37
N TRP A 178 8.12 -13.41 11.21
CA TRP A 178 8.54 -12.85 9.92
C TRP A 178 10.00 -12.36 9.96
N PRO A 179 10.98 -13.29 10.09
CA PRO A 179 12.38 -12.92 10.12
C PRO A 179 12.81 -12.22 8.82
N GLY A 180 13.62 -11.17 8.95
CA GLY A 180 14.11 -10.38 7.82
C GLY A 180 13.17 -9.28 7.32
N TYR A 181 12.00 -9.11 7.96
CA TYR A 181 11.13 -7.95 7.76
C TYR A 181 11.34 -6.92 8.87
N PRO A 182 11.16 -5.61 8.58
CA PRO A 182 11.06 -4.61 9.63
C PRO A 182 9.93 -4.97 10.61
N PRO A 183 10.10 -4.71 11.92
CA PRO A 183 9.04 -4.96 12.89
C PRO A 183 7.80 -4.15 12.55
N MET A 184 6.65 -4.81 12.46
CA MET A 184 5.37 -4.16 12.20
C MET A 184 4.95 -3.32 13.41
N ALA A 185 4.36 -2.15 13.18
CA ALA A 185 3.79 -1.34 14.25
C ALA A 185 2.53 -2.02 14.83
N PRO A 186 2.31 -1.99 16.16
CA PRO A 186 1.08 -2.48 16.78
C PRO A 186 -0.15 -1.68 16.30
N MET A 187 -1.14 -2.38 15.75
CA MET A 187 -2.39 -1.78 15.24
C MET A 187 -3.57 -2.08 16.18
N ALA A 188 -3.38 -1.89 17.49
CA ALA A 188 -4.38 -2.20 18.52
C ALA A 188 -5.69 -1.40 18.43
N HIS A 189 -5.68 -0.28 17.69
CA HIS A 189 -6.86 0.55 17.45
C HIS A 189 -7.83 -0.03 16.42
N VAL A 190 -7.38 -1.02 15.62
CA VAL A 190 -8.21 -1.60 14.57
C VAL A 190 -9.24 -2.56 15.19
N PRO A 191 -10.55 -2.42 14.90
CA PRO A 191 -11.58 -3.30 15.43
C PRO A 191 -11.34 -4.77 15.05
N LYS A 192 -11.54 -5.68 16.01
CA LYS A 192 -11.33 -7.13 15.78
C LYS A 192 -12.18 -7.68 14.63
N GLY A 193 -13.44 -7.22 14.51
CA GLY A 193 -14.36 -7.66 13.45
C GLY A 193 -13.81 -7.39 12.05
N ASP A 194 -13.30 -6.18 11.82
CA ASP A 194 -12.71 -5.77 10.54
C ASP A 194 -11.48 -6.63 10.20
N ILE A 195 -10.62 -6.89 11.20
CA ILE A 195 -9.44 -7.74 11.02
C ILE A 195 -9.85 -9.18 10.66
N VAL A 196 -10.92 -9.71 11.28
CA VAL A 196 -11.42 -11.06 10.96
C VAL A 196 -11.91 -11.15 9.51
N VAL A 197 -12.60 -10.12 9.00
CA VAL A 197 -13.02 -10.07 7.58
C VAL A 197 -11.79 -10.12 6.66
N ILE A 198 -10.77 -9.31 6.95
CA ILE A 198 -9.51 -9.30 6.20
C ILE A 198 -8.79 -10.65 6.31
N ALA A 199 -8.73 -11.23 7.51
CA ALA A 199 -8.07 -12.50 7.78
C ALA A 199 -8.70 -13.67 7.01
N ASN A 200 -10.04 -13.72 6.93
CA ASN A 200 -10.74 -14.71 6.14
C ASN A 200 -10.42 -14.58 4.64
N TRP A 201 -10.31 -13.35 4.14
CA TRP A 201 -9.86 -13.12 2.77
C TRP A 201 -8.40 -13.56 2.57
N ILE A 202 -7.47 -13.22 3.48
CA ILE A 202 -6.07 -13.66 3.41
C ILE A 202 -6.01 -15.19 3.32
N ASN A 203 -6.77 -15.91 4.16
CA ASN A 203 -6.79 -17.37 4.16
C ASN A 203 -7.38 -17.99 2.88
N SER A 204 -8.14 -17.21 2.10
CA SER A 204 -8.68 -17.63 0.80
C SER A 204 -7.72 -17.47 -0.38
N LEU A 205 -6.58 -16.79 -0.18
CA LEU A 205 -5.60 -16.51 -1.24
C LEU A 205 -4.90 -17.78 -1.74
#